data_AF-A0A4Q5Z8J4-F1
#
_entry.id   AF-A0A4Q5Z8J4-F1
#
_cell.length_a   1.000
_cell.length_b   1.000
_cell.length_c   1.000
_cell.angle_alpha   90.00
_cell.angle_beta   90.00
_cell.angle_gamma   90.00
#
_symmetry.space_group_name_H-M   'P 1'
#
loop_
_entity.id
_entity.type
_entity.pdbx_description
1 polymer ?
#
loop_
_entity_poly.entity_id
_entity_poly.type
_entity_poly.pdbx_seq_one_letter_code
_entity_poly.pdbx_strand_id
1 'polypeptide(L)'
;MWVLRPVDPNLIIGPDGETSKKWVAISDRLPYTILFENDSSATAPAKFVRITAPVHPKLDPASFQLGSVGFNNQSFDIPTGTSSYYNRLDCRDSLGLYVDLTAGYDPVNQQMFWEFQSIDPLTLLPAEGPLQGFVLLQDPANPLYGNGFVNFSIKSISSAHTTDTASAQASIVFDQNAAIATNIHTNMIDAVAPNSKITALIPFTSDTEIPLHYSGTDDNNGSGVRAYSLYVSDNGAPVQLFVQDFIRKDTIFRGEANHTYRFYATAKDTAGNIELLKPLDSIRITNGEFVICPGAAISFDSKAGAGTLQWQVDNGTGYTNITNGGIYTGANTAVLSISAANSAMYGFKYRCLINGSAANSLQFILKFGMTWEGNVSDAWENPANWSCGTLPDQYTDVTIDGARKNYPSIKSNVTIRTLRLNNGAAGNVTT
;
A
#
# COMPACT_ATOMS: atom_id res chain seq x y z
N MET A 1 -12.30 25.80 -21.25
CA MET A 1 -12.09 25.39 -22.65
C MET A 1 -13.24 24.47 -23.01
N TRP A 2 -14.17 24.95 -23.82
CA TRP A 2 -15.38 24.22 -24.18
C TRP A 2 -14.98 23.15 -25.21
N VAL A 3 -14.89 21.91 -24.77
CA VAL A 3 -14.73 20.78 -25.70
C VAL A 3 -16.13 20.45 -26.18
N LEU A 4 -16.48 20.96 -27.36
CA LEU A 4 -17.58 20.45 -28.17
C LEU A 4 -17.29 18.97 -28.46
N ARG A 5 -17.92 18.07 -27.69
CA ARG A 5 -18.02 16.66 -28.08
C ARG A 5 -19.16 16.55 -29.09
N PRO A 6 -19.03 15.77 -30.17
CA PRO A 6 -20.17 15.39 -30.98
C PRO A 6 -21.18 14.73 -30.05
N VAL A 7 -22.37 15.32 -29.94
CA VAL A 7 -23.48 14.72 -29.19
C VAL A 7 -23.96 13.55 -30.04
N ASP A 8 -23.44 12.36 -29.74
CA ASP A 8 -24.12 11.14 -30.10
C ASP A 8 -25.36 11.08 -29.19
N PRO A 9 -26.60 11.08 -29.74
CA PRO A 9 -27.81 11.00 -28.92
C PRO A 9 -27.85 9.75 -28.04
N ASN A 10 -27.02 8.75 -28.33
CA ASN A 10 -26.89 7.54 -27.55
C ASN A 10 -25.44 7.31 -27.11
N LEU A 11 -25.22 7.13 -25.80
CA LEU A 11 -23.88 7.08 -25.21
C LEU A 11 -23.79 5.94 -24.19
N ILE A 12 -22.73 5.14 -24.25
CA ILE A 12 -22.34 4.25 -23.16
C ILE A 12 -21.13 4.83 -22.42
N ILE A 13 -21.29 4.94 -21.11
CA ILE A 13 -20.26 5.39 -20.16
C ILE A 13 -19.94 4.19 -19.28
N GLY A 14 -18.68 3.75 -19.28
CA GLY A 14 -18.19 2.77 -18.31
C GLY A 14 -17.34 3.44 -17.23
N PRO A 15 -16.66 2.65 -16.37
CA PRO A 15 -15.79 3.22 -15.36
C PRO A 15 -14.65 4.02 -16.02
N ASP A 16 -14.36 5.18 -15.44
CA ASP A 16 -13.21 6.00 -15.85
C ASP A 16 -11.90 5.22 -15.78
N GLY A 17 -11.82 4.28 -14.83
CA GLY A 17 -10.60 3.54 -14.50
C GLY A 17 -9.51 4.47 -13.96
N GLU A 18 -8.31 3.95 -13.83
CA GLU A 18 -7.16 4.73 -13.36
C GLU A 18 -6.23 5.06 -14.55
N THR A 19 -5.85 6.34 -14.69
CA THR A 19 -4.91 6.89 -15.71
C THR A 19 -5.35 6.83 -17.20
N SER A 20 -4.43 7.07 -18.14
CA SER A 20 -4.69 7.24 -19.58
C SER A 20 -5.26 6.00 -20.28
N LYS A 21 -5.04 4.81 -19.72
CA LYS A 21 -5.53 3.55 -20.29
C LYS A 21 -6.80 2.99 -19.61
N LYS A 22 -7.39 3.77 -18.68
CA LYS A 22 -8.60 3.39 -17.94
C LYS A 22 -8.48 2.02 -17.28
N TRP A 23 -7.40 1.82 -16.53
CA TRP A 23 -7.12 0.56 -15.84
C TRP A 23 -8.22 0.22 -14.84
N VAL A 24 -8.60 -1.06 -14.80
CA VAL A 24 -9.53 -1.62 -13.82
C VAL A 24 -8.95 -2.92 -13.27
N ALA A 25 -9.12 -3.16 -11.98
CA ALA A 25 -8.70 -4.42 -11.36
C ALA A 25 -9.63 -5.56 -11.80
N ILE A 26 -9.11 -6.77 -11.94
CA ILE A 26 -9.93 -7.95 -12.28
C ILE A 26 -11.05 -8.21 -11.26
N SER A 27 -10.85 -7.80 -10.01
CA SER A 27 -11.84 -7.97 -8.94
C SER A 27 -12.95 -6.91 -8.94
N ASP A 28 -12.79 -5.84 -9.71
CA ASP A 28 -13.73 -4.72 -9.75
C ASP A 28 -15.08 -5.12 -10.30
N ARG A 29 -16.12 -4.50 -9.74
CA ARG A 29 -17.46 -4.47 -10.34
C ARG A 29 -17.54 -3.22 -11.19
N LEU A 30 -17.58 -3.40 -12.51
CA LEU A 30 -17.53 -2.31 -13.49
C LEU A 30 -18.94 -1.73 -13.67
N PRO A 31 -19.20 -0.48 -13.24
CA PRO A 31 -20.47 0.19 -13.47
C PRO A 31 -20.54 0.77 -14.88
N TYR A 32 -21.69 0.63 -15.53
CA TYR A 32 -21.96 1.22 -16.83
C TYR A 32 -23.30 1.94 -16.82
N THR A 33 -23.37 3.03 -17.59
CA THR A 33 -24.59 3.78 -17.87
C THR A 33 -24.75 3.85 -19.39
N ILE A 34 -25.90 3.42 -19.89
CA ILE A 34 -26.31 3.65 -21.27
C ILE A 34 -27.32 4.78 -21.25
N LEU A 35 -27.01 5.87 -21.94
CA LEU A 35 -27.87 7.01 -22.19
C LEU A 35 -28.51 6.88 -23.56
N PHE A 36 -29.76 7.27 -23.66
CA PHE A 36 -30.49 7.33 -24.92
C PHE A 36 -31.37 8.58 -24.99
N GLU A 37 -31.55 9.11 -26.20
CA GLU A 37 -32.31 10.32 -26.46
C GLU A 37 -33.29 10.09 -27.62
N ASN A 38 -34.50 10.61 -27.48
CA ASN A 38 -35.42 10.78 -28.59
C ASN A 38 -35.16 12.16 -29.24
N ASP A 39 -34.38 12.12 -30.31
CA ASP A 39 -33.80 13.27 -31.00
C ASP A 39 -34.82 14.40 -31.27
N SER A 40 -34.35 15.66 -31.22
CA SER A 40 -35.18 16.85 -31.50
C SER A 40 -35.87 16.86 -32.88
N SER A 41 -35.38 16.07 -33.85
CA SER A 41 -35.98 15.88 -35.17
C SER A 41 -37.07 14.80 -35.21
N ALA A 42 -37.26 14.04 -34.12
CA ALA A 42 -38.35 13.09 -34.00
C ALA A 42 -39.70 13.80 -34.10
N THR A 43 -40.72 13.09 -34.59
CA THR A 43 -42.06 13.65 -34.81
C THR A 43 -43.08 13.20 -33.77
N ALA A 44 -42.71 12.27 -32.89
CA ALA A 44 -43.58 11.72 -31.85
C ALA A 44 -42.76 11.17 -30.65
N PRO A 45 -43.36 11.08 -29.45
CA PRO A 45 -42.78 10.35 -28.33
C PRO A 45 -42.64 8.86 -28.64
N ALA A 46 -41.53 8.24 -28.22
CA ALA A 46 -41.29 6.82 -28.47
C ALA A 46 -42.15 5.94 -27.55
N LYS A 47 -42.82 4.94 -28.12
CA LYS A 47 -43.74 4.06 -27.38
C LYS A 47 -43.06 2.81 -26.86
N PHE A 48 -42.10 2.31 -27.63
CA PHE A 48 -41.26 1.17 -27.32
C PHE A 48 -39.80 1.56 -27.44
N VAL A 49 -39.00 1.19 -26.44
CA VAL A 49 -37.53 1.28 -26.52
C VAL A 49 -36.94 -0.05 -26.13
N ARG A 50 -36.09 -0.59 -27.00
CA ARG A 50 -35.29 -1.78 -26.73
C ARG A 50 -33.82 -1.42 -26.76
N ILE A 51 -33.13 -1.76 -25.68
CA ILE A 51 -31.70 -1.62 -25.54
C ILE A 51 -31.12 -3.03 -25.44
N THR A 52 -30.13 -3.35 -26.27
CA THR A 52 -29.34 -4.57 -26.14
C THR A 52 -27.86 -4.26 -26.07
N ALA A 53 -27.11 -5.02 -25.27
CA ALA A 53 -25.67 -4.88 -25.14
C ALA A 53 -25.05 -6.29 -25.05
N PRO A 54 -24.28 -6.74 -26.05
CA PRO A 54 -23.57 -8.01 -25.99
C PRO A 54 -22.61 -8.05 -24.80
N VAL A 55 -22.53 -9.20 -24.12
CA VAL A 55 -21.56 -9.38 -23.03
C VAL A 55 -20.20 -9.72 -23.64
N HIS A 56 -19.21 -8.85 -23.42
CA HIS A 56 -17.85 -9.07 -23.90
C HIS A 56 -17.27 -10.37 -23.32
N PRO A 57 -16.49 -11.17 -24.08
CA PRO A 57 -15.93 -12.45 -23.60
C PRO A 57 -15.02 -12.37 -22.36
N LYS A 58 -14.56 -11.17 -22.01
CA LYS A 58 -13.75 -10.89 -20.81
C LYS A 58 -14.57 -10.42 -19.61
N LEU A 59 -15.89 -10.34 -19.75
CA LEU A 59 -16.83 -10.03 -18.68
C LEU A 59 -17.58 -11.30 -18.27
N ASP A 60 -17.88 -11.43 -16.99
CA ASP A 60 -18.59 -12.58 -16.43
C ASP A 60 -20.11 -12.31 -16.41
N PRO A 61 -20.90 -12.93 -17.30
CA PRO A 61 -22.35 -12.74 -17.31
C PRO A 61 -23.03 -13.20 -16.01
N ALA A 62 -22.45 -14.13 -15.24
CA ALA A 62 -23.02 -14.57 -13.97
C ALA A 62 -22.93 -13.47 -12.88
N SER A 63 -22.07 -12.48 -13.08
CA SER A 63 -21.89 -11.35 -12.17
C SER A 63 -22.75 -10.13 -12.52
N PHE A 64 -23.50 -10.20 -13.63
CA PHE A 64 -24.36 -9.12 -14.13
C PHE A 64 -25.41 -8.72 -13.09
N GLN A 65 -25.52 -7.41 -12.86
CA GLN A 65 -26.52 -6.82 -12.01
C GLN A 65 -27.12 -5.60 -12.68
N LEU A 66 -28.44 -5.56 -12.71
CA LEU A 66 -29.23 -4.40 -13.10
C LEU A 66 -29.06 -3.28 -12.07
N GLY A 67 -29.02 -2.04 -12.55
CA GLY A 67 -29.09 -0.83 -11.75
C GLY A 67 -30.37 -0.04 -12.05
N SER A 68 -30.45 1.19 -11.55
CA SER A 68 -31.58 2.08 -11.82
C SER A 68 -31.76 2.38 -13.31
N VAL A 69 -33.00 2.71 -13.67
CA VAL A 69 -33.38 3.14 -15.01
C VAL A 69 -34.15 4.45 -14.93
N GLY A 70 -34.20 5.21 -16.02
CA GLY A 70 -34.95 6.48 -16.01
C GLY A 70 -35.23 7.04 -17.39
N PHE A 71 -36.18 7.98 -17.43
CA PHE A 71 -36.59 8.72 -18.61
C PHE A 71 -37.35 9.99 -18.21
N ASN A 72 -37.29 11.07 -19.00
CA ASN A 72 -38.05 12.31 -18.80
C ASN A 72 -38.04 12.86 -17.36
N ASN A 73 -36.86 13.04 -16.78
CA ASN A 73 -36.65 13.45 -15.37
C ASN A 73 -37.18 12.46 -14.31
N GLN A 74 -37.54 11.23 -14.68
CA GLN A 74 -37.93 10.16 -13.76
C GLN A 74 -36.81 9.14 -13.61
N SER A 75 -36.68 8.58 -12.40
CA SER A 75 -35.73 7.51 -12.08
C SER A 75 -36.43 6.45 -11.24
N PHE A 76 -36.14 5.19 -11.55
CA PHE A 76 -36.70 4.01 -10.92
C PHE A 76 -35.57 3.10 -10.49
N ASP A 77 -35.48 2.83 -9.19
CA ASP A 77 -34.45 1.96 -8.64
C ASP A 77 -34.82 0.49 -8.82
N ILE A 78 -33.83 -0.30 -9.24
CA ILE A 78 -33.90 -1.76 -9.26
C ILE A 78 -33.13 -2.28 -8.04
N PRO A 79 -33.70 -3.22 -7.25
CA PRO A 79 -33.02 -3.76 -6.08
C PRO A 79 -31.62 -4.31 -6.38
N THR A 80 -30.67 -4.08 -5.49
CA THR A 80 -29.28 -4.55 -5.66
C THR A 80 -29.21 -6.08 -5.79
N GLY A 81 -28.35 -6.59 -6.66
CA GLY A 81 -28.20 -8.04 -6.89
C GLY A 81 -29.20 -8.65 -7.86
N THR A 82 -30.05 -7.84 -8.49
CA THR A 82 -31.04 -8.31 -9.46
C THR A 82 -30.41 -8.52 -10.84
N SER A 83 -30.61 -9.68 -11.46
CA SER A 83 -30.11 -10.01 -12.81
C SER A 83 -31.22 -10.15 -13.86
N SER A 84 -32.49 -10.22 -13.42
CA SER A 84 -33.68 -10.13 -14.26
C SER A 84 -34.77 -9.37 -13.51
N TYR A 85 -35.51 -8.53 -14.22
CA TYR A 85 -36.50 -7.64 -13.61
C TYR A 85 -37.68 -7.43 -14.54
N TYR A 86 -38.88 -7.51 -13.98
CA TYR A 86 -40.11 -7.07 -14.64
C TYR A 86 -40.88 -6.20 -13.67
N ASN A 87 -41.32 -5.02 -14.13
CA ASN A 87 -42.21 -4.17 -13.35
C ASN A 87 -43.06 -3.27 -14.25
N ARG A 88 -44.28 -2.95 -13.80
CA ARG A 88 -45.13 -1.92 -14.40
C ARG A 88 -44.93 -0.61 -13.63
N LEU A 89 -44.29 0.35 -14.29
CA LEU A 89 -44.02 1.67 -13.74
C LEU A 89 -45.26 2.55 -13.90
N ASP A 90 -45.69 3.21 -12.82
CA ASP A 90 -46.80 4.14 -12.84
C ASP A 90 -46.33 5.55 -13.21
N CYS A 91 -46.59 5.93 -14.47
CA CYS A 91 -46.23 7.23 -15.03
C CYS A 91 -47.47 8.06 -15.39
N ARG A 92 -48.64 7.74 -14.82
CA ARG A 92 -49.91 8.38 -15.21
C ARG A 92 -49.96 9.86 -14.89
N ASP A 93 -49.39 10.26 -13.76
CA ASP A 93 -49.38 11.67 -13.34
C ASP A 93 -48.53 12.55 -14.27
N SER A 94 -47.48 11.98 -14.85
CA SER A 94 -46.52 12.70 -15.71
C SER A 94 -46.78 12.55 -17.21
N LEU A 95 -47.23 11.37 -17.64
CA LEU A 95 -47.31 10.96 -19.06
C LEU A 95 -48.70 10.42 -19.43
N GLY A 96 -49.60 10.22 -18.46
CA GLY A 96 -50.93 9.65 -18.73
C GLY A 96 -50.94 8.17 -19.09
N LEU A 97 -49.84 7.43 -18.83
CA LEU A 97 -49.66 6.04 -19.23
C LEU A 97 -48.90 5.23 -18.16
N TYR A 98 -48.95 3.90 -18.28
CA TYR A 98 -48.01 3.00 -17.58
C TYR A 98 -46.84 2.67 -18.50
N VAL A 99 -45.70 2.26 -17.93
CA VAL A 99 -44.57 1.71 -18.70
C VAL A 99 -44.22 0.34 -18.16
N ASP A 100 -44.36 -0.70 -18.98
CA ASP A 100 -43.85 -2.03 -18.65
C ASP A 100 -42.35 -2.09 -18.95
N LEU A 101 -41.57 -2.44 -17.94
CA LEU A 101 -40.14 -2.67 -18.03
C LEU A 101 -39.87 -4.16 -17.92
N THR A 102 -39.18 -4.73 -18.91
CA THR A 102 -38.57 -6.05 -18.83
C THR A 102 -37.07 -5.91 -19.07
N ALA A 103 -36.24 -6.42 -18.16
CA ALA A 103 -34.79 -6.34 -18.29
C ALA A 103 -34.11 -7.62 -17.79
N GLY A 104 -32.94 -7.94 -18.33
CA GLY A 104 -32.14 -9.05 -17.86
C GLY A 104 -31.01 -9.45 -18.77
N TYR A 105 -30.53 -10.68 -18.61
CA TYR A 105 -29.52 -11.30 -19.46
C TYR A 105 -30.15 -12.44 -20.27
N ASP A 106 -29.93 -12.43 -21.58
CA ASP A 106 -30.31 -13.48 -22.50
C ASP A 106 -29.09 -14.41 -22.75
N PRO A 107 -29.07 -15.62 -22.17
CA PRO A 107 -27.96 -16.56 -22.31
C PRO A 107 -27.86 -17.19 -23.71
N VAL A 108 -28.93 -17.16 -24.51
CA VAL A 108 -28.93 -17.73 -25.87
C VAL A 108 -28.17 -16.80 -26.82
N ASN A 109 -28.48 -15.51 -26.76
CA ASN A 109 -27.84 -14.49 -27.59
C ASN A 109 -26.63 -13.82 -26.90
N GLN A 110 -26.34 -14.19 -25.65
CA GLN A 110 -25.26 -13.63 -24.81
C GLN A 110 -25.28 -12.10 -24.72
N GLN A 111 -26.47 -11.52 -24.51
CA GLN A 111 -26.66 -10.07 -24.43
C GLN A 111 -27.50 -9.68 -23.22
N MET A 112 -27.15 -8.54 -22.63
CA MET A 112 -27.99 -7.83 -21.67
C MET A 112 -29.07 -7.08 -22.45
N PHE A 113 -30.26 -6.95 -21.88
CA PHE A 113 -31.35 -6.23 -22.53
C PHE A 113 -32.25 -5.47 -21.56
N TRP A 114 -32.87 -4.41 -22.09
CA TRP A 114 -33.96 -3.66 -21.48
C TRP A 114 -35.02 -3.40 -22.55
N GLU A 115 -36.26 -3.66 -22.23
CA GLU A 115 -37.42 -3.38 -23.07
C GLU A 115 -38.41 -2.56 -22.25
N PHE A 116 -38.76 -1.40 -22.77
CA PHE A 116 -39.75 -0.50 -22.22
C PHE A 116 -40.94 -0.42 -23.18
N GLN A 117 -42.16 -0.61 -22.67
CA GLN A 117 -43.38 -0.56 -23.47
C GLN A 117 -44.40 0.36 -22.81
N SER A 118 -44.88 1.37 -23.55
CA SER A 118 -45.99 2.22 -23.12
C SER A 118 -47.29 1.41 -23.11
N ILE A 119 -48.05 1.51 -22.03
CA ILE A 119 -49.30 0.79 -21.79
C ILE A 119 -50.41 1.79 -21.49
N ASP A 120 -51.52 1.68 -22.22
CA ASP A 120 -52.70 2.51 -22.00
C ASP A 120 -53.39 2.13 -20.66
N PRO A 121 -53.64 3.07 -19.73
CA PRO A 121 -54.23 2.76 -18.43
C PRO A 121 -55.68 2.25 -18.48
N LEU A 122 -56.41 2.52 -19.56
CA LEU A 122 -57.80 2.10 -19.74
C LEU A 122 -57.89 0.67 -20.28
N THR A 123 -57.07 0.34 -21.29
CA THR A 123 -57.12 -0.97 -21.96
C THR A 123 -56.15 -1.98 -21.33
N LEU A 124 -55.12 -1.51 -20.63
CA LEU A 124 -53.99 -2.29 -20.11
C LEU A 124 -53.18 -3.02 -21.19
N LEU A 125 -53.30 -2.57 -22.44
CA LEU A 125 -52.59 -3.06 -23.62
C LEU A 125 -51.55 -2.03 -24.09
N PRO A 126 -50.61 -2.43 -24.97
CA PRO A 126 -49.70 -1.48 -25.62
C PRO A 126 -50.44 -0.27 -26.20
N ALA A 127 -49.92 0.92 -25.94
CA ALA A 127 -50.54 2.16 -26.37
C ALA A 127 -50.53 2.29 -27.91
N GLU A 128 -51.71 2.52 -28.50
CA GLU A 128 -51.85 2.63 -29.96
C GLU A 128 -51.74 4.09 -30.44
N GLY A 129 -52.12 5.06 -29.60
CA GLY A 129 -52.14 6.48 -29.96
C GLY A 129 -50.76 7.02 -30.34
N PRO A 130 -50.65 7.86 -31.38
CA PRO A 130 -49.36 8.32 -31.91
C PRO A 130 -48.58 9.24 -30.94
N LEU A 131 -49.24 9.80 -29.92
CA LEU A 131 -48.63 10.67 -28.91
C LEU A 131 -48.49 9.98 -27.53
N GLN A 132 -48.89 8.72 -27.40
CA GLN A 132 -48.86 7.97 -26.13
C GLN A 132 -47.53 7.23 -25.95
N GLY A 133 -46.41 7.94 -26.10
CA GLY A 133 -45.06 7.40 -25.89
C GLY A 133 -44.45 7.86 -24.57
N PHE A 134 -43.60 7.01 -24.00
CA PHE A 134 -43.01 7.25 -22.70
C PHE A 134 -41.68 8.02 -22.75
N VAL A 135 -41.02 8.13 -23.90
CA VAL A 135 -39.85 9.03 -24.08
C VAL A 135 -40.33 10.22 -24.89
N LEU A 136 -40.38 11.40 -24.28
CA LEU A 136 -40.84 12.61 -24.97
C LEU A 136 -39.85 13.03 -26.06
N LEU A 137 -40.17 14.03 -26.88
CA LEU A 137 -39.18 14.62 -27.77
C LEU A 137 -38.18 15.41 -26.93
N GLN A 138 -36.92 15.44 -27.36
CA GLN A 138 -35.95 16.33 -26.75
C GLN A 138 -36.34 17.80 -26.99
N ASP A 139 -36.36 18.57 -25.90
CA ASP A 139 -36.62 20.00 -25.89
C ASP A 139 -35.36 20.75 -25.42
N PRO A 140 -34.73 21.58 -26.26
CA PRO A 140 -33.57 22.39 -25.86
C PRO A 140 -33.84 23.32 -24.67
N ALA A 141 -35.09 23.72 -24.44
CA ALA A 141 -35.49 24.52 -23.29
C ALA A 141 -35.64 23.70 -21.99
N ASN A 142 -35.84 22.37 -22.11
CA ASN A 142 -36.02 21.46 -20.99
C ASN A 142 -35.17 20.19 -21.17
N PRO A 143 -33.84 20.27 -20.96
CA PRO A 143 -32.89 19.20 -21.30
C PRO A 143 -33.04 17.91 -20.48
N LEU A 144 -33.96 17.88 -19.51
CA LEU A 144 -34.28 16.67 -18.73
C LEU A 144 -35.35 15.79 -19.41
N TYR A 145 -36.03 16.29 -20.44
CA TYR A 145 -37.05 15.58 -21.18
C TYR A 145 -36.52 15.05 -22.52
N GLY A 146 -37.07 13.92 -22.96
CA GLY A 146 -36.62 13.21 -24.15
C GLY A 146 -35.31 12.44 -23.99
N ASN A 147 -34.75 12.43 -22.78
CA ASN A 147 -33.59 11.64 -22.41
C ASN A 147 -33.98 10.48 -21.50
N GLY A 148 -33.24 9.39 -21.56
CA GLY A 148 -33.34 8.26 -20.66
C GLY A 148 -31.99 7.59 -20.42
N PHE A 149 -31.98 6.71 -19.42
CA PHE A 149 -30.79 5.95 -19.05
C PHE A 149 -31.13 4.57 -18.50
N VAL A 150 -30.19 3.65 -18.63
CA VAL A 150 -30.15 2.40 -17.87
C VAL A 150 -28.78 2.19 -17.26
N ASN A 151 -28.74 1.80 -16.00
CA ASN A 151 -27.51 1.45 -15.29
C ASN A 151 -27.37 -0.05 -15.17
N PHE A 152 -26.13 -0.55 -15.22
CA PHE A 152 -25.81 -1.93 -14.88
C PHE A 152 -24.40 -2.04 -14.33
N SER A 153 -24.08 -3.20 -13.77
CA SER A 153 -22.70 -3.53 -13.44
C SER A 153 -22.37 -4.98 -13.72
N ILE A 154 -21.11 -5.25 -14.02
CA ILE A 154 -20.61 -6.58 -14.35
C ILE A 154 -19.13 -6.66 -13.97
N LYS A 155 -18.66 -7.84 -13.56
CA LYS A 155 -17.26 -8.09 -13.24
C LYS A 155 -16.52 -8.65 -14.46
N SER A 156 -15.21 -8.53 -14.45
CA SER A 156 -14.33 -9.28 -15.36
C SER A 156 -14.42 -10.79 -15.07
N ILE A 157 -14.21 -11.61 -16.10
CA ILE A 157 -14.09 -13.07 -15.92
C ILE A 157 -12.82 -13.40 -15.14
N SER A 158 -12.87 -14.40 -14.26
CA SER A 158 -11.74 -14.78 -13.41
C SER A 158 -10.50 -15.29 -14.17
N SER A 159 -10.66 -15.66 -15.44
CA SER A 159 -9.58 -16.08 -16.34
C SER A 159 -9.03 -14.94 -17.22
N ALA A 160 -9.42 -13.69 -16.95
CA ALA A 160 -8.80 -12.54 -17.62
C ALA A 160 -7.34 -12.40 -17.18
N HIS A 161 -6.51 -11.91 -18.08
CA HIS A 161 -5.09 -11.64 -17.88
C HIS A 161 -4.83 -10.14 -18.00
N THR A 162 -3.74 -9.68 -17.41
CA THR A 162 -3.28 -8.30 -17.57
C THR A 162 -3.16 -7.94 -19.04
N THR A 163 -3.62 -6.74 -19.41
CA THR A 163 -3.77 -6.21 -20.78
C THR A 163 -4.94 -6.75 -21.60
N ASP A 164 -5.71 -7.72 -21.10
CA ASP A 164 -7.03 -8.01 -21.69
C ASP A 164 -7.89 -6.74 -21.65
N THR A 165 -8.71 -6.54 -22.68
CA THR A 165 -9.66 -5.43 -22.72
C THR A 165 -11.07 -5.91 -22.46
N ALA A 166 -11.85 -5.07 -21.80
CA ALA A 166 -13.29 -5.22 -21.66
C ALA A 166 -13.95 -4.03 -22.36
N SER A 167 -14.62 -4.32 -23.48
CA SER A 167 -15.32 -3.29 -24.26
C SER A 167 -16.83 -3.46 -24.13
N ALA A 168 -17.55 -2.34 -24.06
CA ALA A 168 -19.01 -2.31 -24.02
C ALA A 168 -19.54 -1.36 -25.11
N GLN A 169 -20.58 -1.81 -25.79
CA GLN A 169 -21.36 -1.04 -26.76
C GLN A 169 -22.81 -1.51 -26.66
N ALA A 170 -23.75 -0.57 -26.73
CA ALA A 170 -25.16 -0.88 -26.77
C ALA A 170 -25.76 -0.55 -28.14
N SER A 171 -26.89 -1.18 -28.43
CA SER A 171 -27.74 -0.98 -29.59
C SER A 171 -29.14 -0.62 -29.10
N ILE A 172 -29.66 0.52 -29.55
CA ILE A 172 -30.93 1.07 -29.09
C ILE A 172 -31.90 1.17 -30.27
N VAL A 173 -33.10 0.64 -30.08
CA VAL A 173 -34.19 0.66 -31.07
C VAL A 173 -35.36 1.42 -30.45
N PHE A 174 -35.85 2.42 -31.17
CA PHE A 174 -37.09 3.13 -30.85
C PHE A 174 -38.20 2.65 -31.80
N ASP A 175 -39.30 2.14 -31.25
CA ASP A 175 -40.45 1.62 -31.99
C ASP A 175 -40.04 0.63 -33.10
N GLN A 176 -40.15 1.05 -34.36
CA GLN A 176 -39.81 0.25 -35.56
C GLN A 176 -38.61 0.83 -36.33
N ASN A 177 -37.89 1.79 -35.73
CA ASN A 177 -36.76 2.43 -36.37
C ASN A 177 -35.55 1.50 -36.43
N ALA A 178 -34.57 1.86 -37.27
CA ALA A 178 -33.30 1.18 -37.31
C ALA A 178 -32.58 1.31 -35.95
N ALA A 179 -31.82 0.27 -35.60
CA ALA A 179 -31.03 0.28 -34.38
C ALA A 179 -29.89 1.30 -34.46
N ILE A 180 -29.69 2.06 -33.38
CA ILE A 180 -28.62 3.05 -33.23
C ILE A 180 -27.60 2.49 -32.25
N ALA A 181 -26.36 2.35 -32.68
CA ALA A 181 -25.28 1.93 -31.80
C ALA A 181 -24.73 3.12 -31.00
N THR A 182 -24.38 2.90 -29.74
CA THR A 182 -23.63 3.88 -28.95
C THR A 182 -22.17 3.93 -29.41
N ASN A 183 -21.39 4.84 -28.82
CA ASN A 183 -19.92 4.71 -28.78
C ASN A 183 -19.48 3.37 -28.17
N ILE A 184 -18.21 3.03 -28.37
CA ILE A 184 -17.56 1.92 -27.66
C ILE A 184 -16.81 2.49 -26.46
N HIS A 185 -17.05 1.94 -25.28
CA HIS A 185 -16.22 2.22 -24.09
C HIS A 185 -15.34 1.00 -23.80
N THR A 186 -14.04 1.21 -23.64
CA THR A 186 -13.07 0.14 -23.37
C THR A 186 -12.28 0.43 -22.11
N ASN A 187 -12.21 -0.56 -21.23
CA ASN A 187 -11.28 -0.61 -20.10
C ASN A 187 -10.20 -1.67 -20.36
N MET A 188 -9.02 -1.46 -19.79
CA MET A 188 -7.96 -2.47 -19.79
C MET A 188 -7.85 -3.08 -18.40
N ILE A 189 -7.83 -4.41 -18.35
CA ILE A 189 -7.81 -5.19 -17.13
C ILE A 189 -6.36 -5.33 -16.68
N ASP A 190 -6.12 -5.02 -15.41
CA ASP A 190 -4.96 -5.51 -14.66
C ASP A 190 -5.42 -6.68 -13.79
N ALA A 191 -4.84 -7.85 -14.02
CA ALA A 191 -5.31 -9.08 -13.39
C ALA A 191 -4.50 -9.52 -12.18
N VAL A 192 -3.37 -8.89 -11.91
CA VAL A 192 -2.39 -9.42 -10.96
C VAL A 192 -2.02 -8.34 -9.95
N ALA A 193 -2.12 -8.70 -8.67
CA ALA A 193 -1.65 -7.82 -7.63
C ALA A 193 -0.11 -7.75 -7.62
N PRO A 194 0.48 -6.59 -7.27
CA PRO A 194 1.92 -6.43 -7.26
C PRO A 194 2.58 -7.23 -6.14
N ASN A 195 3.91 -7.38 -6.21
CA ASN A 195 4.69 -8.07 -5.19
C ASN A 195 5.65 -7.10 -4.47
N SER A 196 5.46 -6.88 -3.17
CA SER A 196 6.33 -6.04 -2.35
C SER A 196 7.57 -6.76 -1.83
N LYS A 197 8.65 -6.03 -1.55
CA LYS A 197 9.86 -6.53 -0.90
C LYS A 197 10.41 -5.46 0.02
N ILE A 198 10.95 -5.86 1.16
CA ILE A 198 11.78 -4.99 1.99
C ILE A 198 13.24 -5.31 1.69
N THR A 199 14.10 -4.29 1.71
CA THR A 199 15.54 -4.51 1.78
C THR A 199 15.85 -5.33 3.03
N ALA A 200 16.69 -6.36 2.88
CA ALA A 200 17.04 -7.27 3.97
C ALA A 200 17.48 -6.47 5.21
N LEU A 201 16.85 -6.77 6.34
CA LEU A 201 17.18 -6.17 7.62
C LEU A 201 18.33 -6.94 8.25
N ILE A 202 19.10 -6.26 9.10
CA ILE A 202 20.00 -6.96 10.00
C ILE A 202 19.16 -7.69 11.07
N PRO A 203 19.54 -8.90 11.49
CA PRO A 203 18.73 -9.69 12.42
C PRO A 203 18.67 -9.11 13.85
N PHE A 204 19.68 -8.30 14.24
CA PHE A 204 19.78 -7.67 15.55
C PHE A 204 20.28 -6.22 15.44
N THR A 205 19.80 -5.34 16.32
CA THR A 205 20.26 -3.94 16.42
C THR A 205 20.08 -3.41 17.84
N SER A 206 20.86 -2.42 18.26
CA SER A 206 20.63 -1.65 19.49
C SER A 206 19.93 -0.32 19.25
N ASP A 207 19.74 0.09 18.00
CA ASP A 207 19.01 1.29 17.65
C ASP A 207 17.49 1.04 17.77
N THR A 208 16.77 1.98 18.35
CA THR A 208 15.31 1.97 18.43
C THR A 208 14.66 2.54 17.17
N GLU A 209 15.41 3.28 16.34
CA GLU A 209 14.97 3.80 15.05
C GLU A 209 15.47 2.90 13.91
N ILE A 210 14.55 2.20 13.25
CA ILE A 210 14.85 1.25 12.18
C ILE A 210 14.46 1.86 10.84
N PRO A 211 15.41 2.23 9.96
CA PRO A 211 15.08 2.65 8.60
C PRO A 211 14.57 1.44 7.81
N LEU A 212 13.38 1.57 7.24
CA LEU A 212 12.77 0.58 6.38
C LEU A 212 12.81 1.10 4.94
N HIS A 213 13.41 0.32 4.04
CA HIS A 213 13.38 0.58 2.60
C HIS A 213 12.65 -0.55 1.91
N TYR A 214 11.72 -0.21 1.04
CA TYR A 214 10.87 -1.18 0.38
C TYR A 214 10.66 -0.83 -1.09
N SER A 215 10.39 -1.87 -1.87
CA SER A 215 10.17 -1.81 -3.29
C SER A 215 9.09 -2.79 -3.67
N GLY A 216 8.65 -2.74 -4.92
CA GLY A 216 7.65 -3.63 -5.44
C GLY A 216 7.80 -3.74 -6.94
N THR A 217 7.42 -4.91 -7.44
CA THR A 217 7.35 -5.19 -8.86
C THR A 217 5.93 -5.61 -9.17
N ASP A 218 5.37 -4.99 -10.20
CA ASP A 218 4.12 -5.44 -10.76
C ASP A 218 4.38 -6.56 -11.78
N ASP A 219 3.32 -7.20 -12.25
CA ASP A 219 3.44 -8.19 -13.32
C ASP A 219 3.79 -7.52 -14.67
N ASN A 220 4.09 -8.36 -15.67
CA ASN A 220 4.60 -7.85 -16.94
C ASN A 220 3.49 -7.09 -17.69
N ASN A 221 3.77 -5.82 -18.00
CA ASN A 221 2.80 -4.86 -18.56
C ASN A 221 1.65 -4.47 -17.62
N GLY A 222 1.74 -4.78 -16.32
CA GLY A 222 0.80 -4.30 -15.31
C GLY A 222 0.72 -2.79 -15.19
N SER A 223 -0.26 -2.33 -14.43
CA SER A 223 -0.55 -0.91 -14.21
C SER A 223 0.51 -0.19 -13.37
N GLY A 224 1.42 -0.94 -12.77
CA GLY A 224 2.55 -0.47 -11.98
C GLY A 224 2.19 -0.25 -10.52
N VAL A 225 3.16 -0.47 -9.62
CA VAL A 225 2.98 -0.29 -8.18
C VAL A 225 2.74 1.18 -7.84
N ARG A 226 1.61 1.45 -7.17
CA ARG A 226 1.18 2.81 -6.76
C ARG A 226 1.54 3.11 -5.31
N ALA A 227 1.29 2.18 -4.40
CA ALA A 227 1.42 2.42 -2.97
C ALA A 227 1.77 1.14 -2.18
N TYR A 228 2.22 1.33 -0.94
CA TYR A 228 2.54 0.27 0.01
C TYR A 228 1.86 0.55 1.34
N SER A 229 1.30 -0.50 1.94
CA SER A 229 0.93 -0.50 3.36
C SER A 229 1.86 -1.45 4.10
N LEU A 230 2.45 -0.97 5.20
CA LEU A 230 3.32 -1.78 6.06
C LEU A 230 2.60 -2.09 7.37
N TYR A 231 2.88 -3.27 7.87
CA TYR A 231 2.34 -3.75 9.13
C TYR A 231 3.47 -4.34 9.96
N VAL A 232 3.27 -4.37 11.28
CA VAL A 232 4.25 -4.86 12.24
C VAL A 232 3.57 -5.79 13.24
N SER A 233 4.25 -6.90 13.54
CA SER A 233 3.96 -7.76 14.68
C SER A 233 5.06 -7.56 15.72
N ASP A 234 4.68 -7.16 16.93
CA ASP A 234 5.59 -7.00 18.06
C ASP A 234 5.59 -8.29 18.90
N ASN A 235 6.75 -8.95 19.02
CA ASN A 235 6.93 -10.17 19.82
C ASN A 235 5.91 -11.28 19.49
N GLY A 236 5.46 -11.37 18.24
CA GLY A 236 4.47 -12.35 17.79
C GLY A 236 3.02 -12.00 18.13
N ALA A 237 2.74 -10.78 18.62
CA ALA A 237 1.39 -10.26 18.76
C ALA A 237 0.68 -10.16 17.40
N PRO A 238 -0.67 -10.01 17.38
CA PRO A 238 -1.41 -9.79 16.15
C PRO A 238 -0.84 -8.64 15.32
N VAL A 239 -0.80 -8.84 14.00
CA VAL A 239 -0.25 -7.86 13.05
C VAL A 239 -1.07 -6.57 13.10
N GLN A 240 -0.39 -5.43 13.27
CA GLN A 240 -0.99 -4.09 13.31
C GLN A 240 -0.52 -3.24 12.15
N LEU A 241 -1.42 -2.40 11.63
CA LEU A 241 -1.10 -1.43 10.59
C LEU A 241 -0.11 -0.38 11.13
N PHE A 242 1.01 -0.21 10.44
CA PHE A 242 2.02 0.80 10.77
C PHE A 242 1.89 2.03 9.86
N VAL A 243 1.87 1.82 8.55
CA VAL A 243 1.59 2.88 7.55
C VAL A 243 0.67 2.34 6.47
N GLN A 244 -0.21 3.19 5.95
CA GLN A 244 -1.22 2.83 4.96
C GLN A 244 -1.06 3.64 3.67
N ASP A 245 -1.14 2.96 2.53
CA ASP A 245 -1.19 3.56 1.19
C ASP A 245 -0.10 4.62 0.94
N PHE A 246 1.12 4.34 1.41
CA PHE A 246 2.29 5.20 1.22
C PHE A 246 2.87 5.04 -0.19
N ILE A 247 3.05 6.17 -0.89
CA ILE A 247 3.71 6.21 -2.21
C ILE A 247 5.24 6.25 -2.06
N ARG A 248 5.74 6.76 -0.92
CA ARG A 248 7.18 6.74 -0.60
C ARG A 248 7.68 5.31 -0.48
N LYS A 249 8.98 5.12 -0.74
CA LYS A 249 9.66 3.81 -0.74
C LYS A 249 10.50 3.56 0.52
N ASP A 250 10.35 4.43 1.51
CA ASP A 250 11.09 4.42 2.75
C ASP A 250 10.31 5.07 3.90
N THR A 251 10.60 4.61 5.12
CA THR A 251 10.08 5.17 6.38
C THR A 251 10.99 4.77 7.54
N ILE A 252 10.75 5.32 8.73
CA ILE A 252 11.46 4.96 9.97
C ILE A 252 10.47 4.33 10.94
N PHE A 253 10.72 3.09 11.34
CA PHE A 253 10.00 2.42 12.40
C PHE A 253 10.67 2.69 13.75
N ARG A 254 9.88 3.01 14.78
CA ARG A 254 10.38 3.21 16.15
C ARG A 254 9.90 2.07 17.02
N GLY A 255 10.85 1.25 17.49
CA GLY A 255 10.58 0.09 18.33
C GLY A 255 11.13 0.24 19.74
N GLU A 256 10.82 -0.74 20.57
CA GLU A 256 11.24 -0.85 21.95
C GLU A 256 12.38 -1.87 22.10
N ALA A 257 13.27 -1.63 23.06
CA ALA A 257 14.36 -2.56 23.34
C ALA A 257 13.83 -3.91 23.85
N ASN A 258 14.51 -4.98 23.46
CA ASN A 258 14.19 -6.40 23.71
C ASN A 258 12.99 -6.96 22.95
N HIS A 259 12.42 -6.19 22.02
CA HIS A 259 11.32 -6.64 21.19
C HIS A 259 11.85 -7.21 19.87
N THR A 260 11.16 -8.24 19.37
CA THR A 260 11.35 -8.77 18.03
C THR A 260 10.20 -8.31 17.16
N TYR A 261 10.50 -7.46 16.18
CA TYR A 261 9.53 -6.94 15.23
C TYR A 261 9.59 -7.74 13.95
N ARG A 262 8.44 -8.24 13.49
CA ARG A 262 8.28 -8.82 12.16
C ARG A 262 7.44 -7.89 11.30
N PHE A 263 7.97 -7.52 10.14
CA PHE A 263 7.29 -6.66 9.19
C PHE A 263 6.55 -7.46 8.14
N TYR A 264 5.43 -6.90 7.72
CA TYR A 264 4.59 -7.42 6.65
C TYR A 264 4.26 -6.26 5.72
N ALA A 265 3.90 -6.56 4.49
CA ALA A 265 3.42 -5.54 3.57
C ALA A 265 2.32 -6.04 2.65
N THR A 266 1.59 -5.08 2.12
CA THR A 266 0.78 -5.20 0.90
C THR A 266 1.21 -4.09 -0.04
N ALA A 267 1.54 -4.40 -1.29
CA ALA A 267 1.58 -3.42 -2.36
C ALA A 267 0.20 -3.28 -3.03
N LYS A 268 -0.09 -2.08 -3.52
CA LYS A 268 -1.27 -1.77 -4.34
C LYS A 268 -0.82 -1.19 -5.66
N ASP A 269 -1.34 -1.69 -6.77
CA ASP A 269 -1.05 -1.16 -8.10
C ASP A 269 -1.92 0.07 -8.43
N THR A 270 -1.81 0.54 -9.66
CA THR A 270 -2.60 1.69 -10.11
C THR A 270 -4.05 1.30 -10.41
N ALA A 271 -4.30 0.09 -10.90
CA ALA A 271 -5.63 -0.45 -11.19
C ALA A 271 -6.48 -0.73 -9.93
N GLY A 272 -5.84 -0.86 -8.78
CA GLY A 272 -6.47 -1.16 -7.49
C GLY A 272 -6.27 -2.59 -6.99
N ASN A 273 -5.53 -3.46 -7.69
CA ASN A 273 -5.20 -4.78 -7.16
C ASN A 273 -4.30 -4.65 -5.93
N ILE A 274 -4.63 -5.41 -4.89
CA ILE A 274 -3.93 -5.38 -3.61
C ILE A 274 -3.25 -6.72 -3.38
N GLU A 275 -1.96 -6.69 -3.12
CA GLU A 275 -1.17 -7.85 -2.74
C GLU A 275 -1.73 -8.49 -1.47
N LEU A 276 -1.77 -9.82 -1.42
CA LEU A 276 -2.08 -10.51 -0.18
C LEU A 276 -1.03 -10.19 0.89
N LEU A 277 -1.48 -9.85 2.09
CA LEU A 277 -0.60 -9.56 3.21
C LEU A 277 0.39 -10.71 3.42
N LYS A 278 1.68 -10.41 3.31
CA LYS A 278 2.75 -11.40 3.46
C LYS A 278 3.81 -10.96 4.45
N PRO A 279 4.42 -11.90 5.19
CA PRO A 279 5.60 -11.59 5.99
C PRO A 279 6.76 -11.21 5.08
N LEU A 280 7.52 -10.20 5.48
CA LEU A 280 8.75 -9.79 4.81
C LEU A 280 9.94 -10.27 5.64
N ASP A 281 10.46 -9.41 6.51
CA ASP A 281 11.64 -9.68 7.33
C ASP A 281 11.38 -9.33 8.81
N SER A 282 12.32 -9.68 9.68
CA SER A 282 12.24 -9.40 11.11
C SER A 282 13.55 -8.89 11.67
N ILE A 283 13.46 -8.05 12.69
CA ILE A 283 14.60 -7.53 13.43
C ILE A 283 14.32 -7.64 14.92
N ARG A 284 15.34 -8.01 15.69
CA ARG A 284 15.30 -7.93 17.15
C ARG A 284 16.08 -6.72 17.62
N ILE A 285 15.41 -5.82 18.34
CA ILE A 285 16.07 -4.74 19.04
C ILE A 285 16.61 -5.31 20.34
N THR A 286 17.93 -5.41 20.48
CA THR A 286 18.60 -5.92 21.68
C THR A 286 19.13 -4.78 22.52
N ASN A 287 19.17 -4.95 23.84
CA ASN A 287 20.01 -4.07 24.64
C ASN A 287 21.50 -4.40 24.40
N GLY A 288 22.29 -3.37 24.08
CA GLY A 288 23.68 -3.27 24.51
C GLY A 288 24.78 -3.91 23.67
N GLU A 289 25.22 -3.19 22.63
CA GLU A 289 26.65 -2.94 22.44
C GLU A 289 26.92 -1.46 22.71
N PHE A 290 27.78 -1.17 23.68
CA PHE A 290 28.19 0.19 23.99
C PHE A 290 29.62 0.37 23.52
N VAL A 291 29.80 1.18 22.48
CA VAL A 291 31.12 1.56 21.98
C VAL A 291 31.50 2.88 22.65
N ILE A 292 32.55 2.85 23.46
CA ILE A 292 33.08 4.05 24.13
C ILE A 292 34.56 4.23 23.82
N CYS A 293 35.09 5.42 24.10
CA CYS A 293 36.52 5.63 24.13
C CYS A 293 37.17 4.80 25.26
N PRO A 294 38.34 4.21 25.05
CA PRO A 294 39.15 3.66 26.14
C PRO A 294 39.32 4.67 27.28
N GLY A 295 39.08 4.22 28.51
CA GLY A 295 39.14 5.05 29.71
C GLY A 295 37.89 5.89 29.99
N ALA A 296 36.90 5.93 29.10
CA ALA A 296 35.66 6.67 29.34
C ALA A 296 34.81 6.01 30.44
N ALA A 297 34.03 6.83 31.13
CA ALA A 297 33.01 6.38 32.06
C ALA A 297 31.76 5.89 31.31
N ILE A 298 31.07 4.91 31.87
CA ILE A 298 29.79 4.40 31.35
C ILE A 298 28.89 3.94 32.49
N SER A 299 27.58 3.98 32.28
CA SER A 299 26.62 3.39 33.21
C SER A 299 25.65 2.46 32.48
N PHE A 300 25.28 1.38 33.15
CA PHE A 300 24.27 0.43 32.71
C PHE A 300 23.09 0.49 33.66
N ASP A 301 21.92 0.79 33.13
CA ASP A 301 20.68 0.83 33.89
C ASP A 301 19.91 -0.47 33.65
N SER A 302 19.71 -1.24 34.71
CA SER A 302 18.97 -2.51 34.69
C SER A 302 17.51 -2.35 34.27
N LYS A 303 16.97 -1.12 34.34
CA LYS A 303 15.54 -0.80 34.20
C LYS A 303 14.64 -1.61 35.15
N ALA A 304 15.22 -2.22 36.18
CA ALA A 304 14.51 -2.98 37.18
C ALA A 304 13.80 -2.03 38.17
N GLY A 305 12.58 -2.37 38.55
CA GLY A 305 11.84 -1.70 39.62
C GLY A 305 12.33 -2.14 41.02
N ALA A 306 11.40 -2.32 41.96
CA ALA A 306 11.72 -2.79 43.30
C ALA A 306 12.20 -4.26 43.32
N GLY A 307 13.20 -4.57 44.14
CA GLY A 307 13.74 -5.93 44.31
C GLY A 307 15.17 -5.93 44.81
N THR A 308 15.70 -7.11 45.11
CA THR A 308 17.13 -7.29 45.43
C THR A 308 17.92 -7.37 44.13
N LEU A 309 18.84 -6.42 43.93
CA LEU A 309 19.63 -6.30 42.71
C LEU A 309 21.07 -6.78 42.93
N GLN A 310 21.61 -7.48 41.94
CA GLN A 310 23.01 -7.91 41.93
C GLN A 310 23.55 -7.90 40.50
N TRP A 311 24.41 -6.93 40.21
CA TRP A 311 25.12 -6.89 38.93
C TRP A 311 26.14 -8.02 38.82
N GLN A 312 26.28 -8.55 37.62
CA GLN A 312 27.24 -9.57 37.24
C GLN A 312 27.98 -9.16 35.98
N VAL A 313 29.25 -9.56 35.88
CA VAL A 313 30.10 -9.42 34.69
C VAL A 313 30.53 -10.79 34.19
N ASP A 314 30.54 -10.96 32.87
CA ASP A 314 31.13 -12.08 32.17
C ASP A 314 32.27 -11.55 31.28
N ASN A 315 33.49 -11.98 31.59
CA ASN A 315 34.72 -11.63 30.90
C ASN A 315 35.14 -12.67 29.85
N GLY A 316 34.23 -13.58 29.47
CA GLY A 316 34.50 -14.70 28.58
C GLY A 316 34.59 -16.06 29.29
N THR A 317 34.50 -16.08 30.62
CA THR A 317 34.55 -17.32 31.43
C THR A 317 33.24 -17.63 32.16
N GLY A 318 32.21 -16.80 31.95
CA GLY A 318 30.92 -16.90 32.61
C GLY A 318 30.66 -15.75 33.60
N TYR A 319 29.40 -15.62 34.03
CA TYR A 319 28.97 -14.52 34.88
C TYR A 319 29.41 -14.68 36.35
N THR A 320 29.99 -13.61 36.89
CA THR A 320 30.41 -13.49 38.28
C THR A 320 29.82 -12.22 38.91
N ASN A 321 29.53 -12.23 40.21
CA ASN A 321 28.97 -11.07 40.90
C ASN A 321 29.97 -9.91 40.97
N ILE A 322 29.52 -8.73 40.57
CA ILE A 322 30.27 -7.49 40.72
C ILE A 322 30.13 -7.02 42.16
N THR A 323 31.25 -6.60 42.77
CA THR A 323 31.27 -5.95 44.08
C THR A 323 31.67 -4.49 43.88
N ASN A 324 31.08 -3.59 44.67
CA ASN A 324 31.48 -2.17 44.66
C ASN A 324 32.96 -2.04 45.06
N GLY A 325 33.74 -1.31 44.26
CA GLY A 325 35.18 -1.17 44.43
C GLY A 325 35.91 -1.06 43.09
N GLY A 326 37.13 -0.50 43.12
CA GLY A 326 37.88 -0.21 41.89
C GLY A 326 37.10 0.74 40.97
N ILE A 327 36.80 0.27 39.75
CA ILE A 327 36.05 1.04 38.74
C ILE A 327 34.52 0.91 38.88
N TYR A 328 34.02 -0.04 39.67
CA TYR A 328 32.59 -0.34 39.76
C TYR A 328 31.92 0.33 40.97
N THR A 329 30.76 0.94 40.72
CA THR A 329 29.85 1.47 41.75
C THR A 329 28.41 1.15 41.40
N GLY A 330 27.53 1.02 42.40
CA GLY A 330 26.11 0.71 42.17
C GLY A 330 25.80 -0.77 41.91
N ALA A 331 26.70 -1.70 42.28
CA ALA A 331 26.57 -3.14 42.01
C ALA A 331 25.29 -3.80 42.59
N ASN A 332 24.63 -3.18 43.57
CA ASN A 332 23.36 -3.62 44.14
C ASN A 332 22.23 -2.60 43.96
N THR A 333 22.35 -1.73 42.96
CA THR A 333 21.37 -0.69 42.63
C THR A 333 20.87 -0.83 41.20
N ALA A 334 19.86 -0.04 40.82
CA ALA A 334 19.30 -0.07 39.48
C ALA A 334 20.34 0.28 38.40
N VAL A 335 21.37 1.08 38.74
CA VAL A 335 22.40 1.55 37.81
C VAL A 335 23.78 1.08 38.27
N LEU A 336 24.49 0.33 37.43
CA LEU A 336 25.91 0.06 37.58
C LEU A 336 26.71 1.14 36.85
N SER A 337 27.65 1.78 37.53
CA SER A 337 28.55 2.76 36.94
C SER A 337 29.98 2.25 36.92
N ILE A 338 30.64 2.42 35.77
CA ILE A 338 32.05 2.13 35.53
C ILE A 338 32.74 3.49 35.33
N SER A 339 33.63 3.87 36.25
CA SER A 339 34.23 5.21 36.25
C SER A 339 35.29 5.43 35.17
N ALA A 340 36.02 4.38 34.80
CA ALA A 340 37.02 4.39 33.74
C ALA A 340 37.19 2.99 33.15
N ALA A 341 36.55 2.72 32.01
CA ALA A 341 36.55 1.40 31.40
C ALA A 341 37.86 1.14 30.60
N ASN A 342 38.60 0.10 30.99
CA ASN A 342 39.84 -0.30 30.31
C ASN A 342 39.51 -1.02 28.98
N SER A 343 40.24 -0.70 27.90
CA SER A 343 40.05 -1.30 26.56
C SER A 343 40.12 -2.83 26.55
N ALA A 344 40.90 -3.45 27.45
CA ALA A 344 40.96 -4.91 27.62
C ALA A 344 39.61 -5.54 28.07
N MET A 345 38.65 -4.73 28.50
CA MET A 345 37.28 -5.14 28.80
C MET A 345 36.42 -5.30 27.52
N TYR A 346 37.03 -5.21 26.33
CA TYR A 346 36.31 -5.39 25.08
C TYR A 346 35.59 -6.73 25.05
N GLY A 347 34.28 -6.71 24.79
CA GLY A 347 33.41 -7.87 24.74
C GLY A 347 32.89 -8.32 26.10
N PHE A 348 33.25 -7.66 27.20
CA PHE A 348 32.69 -7.98 28.53
C PHE A 348 31.18 -7.77 28.52
N LYS A 349 30.45 -8.72 29.09
CA LYS A 349 29.01 -8.68 29.22
C LYS A 349 28.61 -8.34 30.65
N TYR A 350 27.64 -7.46 30.82
CA TYR A 350 27.08 -7.07 32.11
C TYR A 350 25.62 -7.44 32.15
N ARG A 351 25.14 -7.88 33.31
CA ARG A 351 23.71 -8.16 33.55
C ARG A 351 23.37 -7.90 35.02
N CYS A 352 22.11 -7.64 35.34
CA CYS A 352 21.64 -7.43 36.71
C CYS A 352 20.65 -8.52 37.12
N LEU A 353 21.01 -9.35 38.10
CA LEU A 353 20.06 -10.29 38.70
C LEU A 353 19.01 -9.53 39.50
N ILE A 354 17.74 -9.89 39.30
CA ILE A 354 16.60 -9.34 40.01
C ILE A 354 16.03 -10.46 40.90
N ASN A 355 16.09 -10.29 42.21
CA ASN A 355 15.71 -11.31 43.19
C ASN A 355 16.42 -12.65 42.95
N GLY A 356 17.70 -12.60 42.57
CA GLY A 356 18.53 -13.78 42.30
C GLY A 356 18.29 -14.45 40.94
N SER A 357 17.37 -13.95 40.11
CA SER A 357 17.07 -14.49 38.79
C SER A 357 17.63 -13.62 37.66
N ALA A 358 18.15 -14.25 36.61
CA ALA A 358 18.58 -13.60 35.38
C ALA A 358 17.47 -13.55 34.31
N ALA A 359 16.30 -14.17 34.55
CA ALA A 359 15.26 -14.34 33.54
C ALA A 359 14.74 -13.03 32.93
N ASN A 360 14.76 -11.95 33.72
CA ASN A 360 14.33 -10.61 33.30
C ASN A 360 15.50 -9.61 33.23
N SER A 361 16.74 -10.11 33.25
CA SER A 361 17.93 -9.24 33.21
C SER A 361 18.25 -8.81 31.79
N LEU A 362 18.47 -7.51 31.61
CA LEU A 362 19.11 -6.97 30.42
C LEU A 362 20.59 -7.42 30.38
N GLN A 363 21.12 -7.61 29.18
CA GLN A 363 22.55 -7.83 28.95
C GLN A 363 23.14 -6.60 28.25
N PHE A 364 24.34 -6.19 28.65
CA PHE A 364 25.09 -5.08 28.05
C PHE A 364 26.46 -5.57 27.63
N ILE A 365 26.87 -5.36 26.39
CA ILE A 365 28.22 -5.69 25.90
C ILE A 365 29.02 -4.39 25.80
N LEU A 366 30.19 -4.37 26.42
CA LEU A 366 31.12 -3.24 26.33
C LEU A 366 32.10 -3.44 25.18
N LYS A 367 32.26 -2.42 24.34
CA LYS A 367 33.21 -2.38 23.23
C LYS A 367 33.97 -1.05 23.24
N PHE A 368 35.06 -1.01 22.50
CA PHE A 368 35.90 0.18 22.37
C PHE A 368 36.13 0.49 20.91
N GLY A 369 35.92 1.76 20.54
CA GLY A 369 36.06 2.19 19.17
C GLY A 369 36.51 3.63 19.06
N MET A 370 37.25 3.90 17.98
CA MET A 370 37.76 5.23 17.65
C MET A 370 37.56 5.51 16.17
N THR A 371 37.29 6.77 15.85
CA THR A 371 37.22 7.24 14.47
C THR A 371 38.42 8.13 14.18
N TRP A 372 39.05 7.90 13.03
CA TRP A 372 40.05 8.82 12.49
C TRP A 372 39.39 10.11 12.02
N GLU A 373 39.77 11.23 12.61
CA GLU A 373 39.28 12.55 12.23
C GLU A 373 40.22 13.26 11.27
N GLY A 374 41.54 13.10 11.45
CA GLY A 374 42.56 13.73 10.59
C GLY A 374 42.54 15.25 10.59
N ASN A 375 42.06 15.87 11.68
CA ASN A 375 41.85 17.31 11.79
C ASN A 375 43.16 18.11 11.89
N VAL A 376 44.22 17.51 12.43
CA VAL A 376 45.51 18.17 12.69
C VAL A 376 46.55 17.82 11.64
N SER A 377 46.73 16.53 11.34
CA SER A 377 47.73 16.03 10.38
C SER A 377 47.35 14.66 9.83
N ASP A 378 48.19 14.11 8.95
CA ASP A 378 48.11 12.72 8.48
C ASP A 378 48.78 11.72 9.45
N ALA A 379 49.61 12.18 10.38
CA ALA A 379 50.37 11.33 11.30
C ALA A 379 49.46 10.49 12.22
N TRP A 380 49.48 9.17 12.06
CA TRP A 380 48.68 8.22 12.86
C TRP A 380 48.92 8.38 14.37
N GLU A 381 50.19 8.58 14.73
CA GLU A 381 50.70 8.70 16.10
C GLU A 381 50.30 9.99 16.82
N ASN A 382 49.62 10.93 16.15
CA ASN A 382 49.12 12.14 16.79
C ASN A 382 47.72 11.89 17.41
N PRO A 383 47.57 11.87 18.75
CA PRO A 383 46.29 11.59 19.40
C PRO A 383 45.18 12.60 19.05
N ALA A 384 45.55 13.82 18.69
CA ALA A 384 44.59 14.86 18.30
C ALA A 384 43.91 14.59 16.94
N ASN A 385 44.35 13.57 16.20
CA ASN A 385 43.67 13.10 14.99
C ASN A 385 42.58 12.05 15.28
N TRP A 386 42.42 11.61 16.53
CA TRP A 386 41.48 10.57 16.93
C TRP A 386 40.31 11.14 17.73
N SER A 387 39.10 10.61 17.48
CA SER A 387 37.86 11.04 18.16
C SER A 387 37.91 10.94 19.69
N CYS A 388 38.83 10.13 20.23
CA CYS A 388 39.01 9.93 21.67
C CYS A 388 40.20 10.69 22.26
N GLY A 389 40.96 11.45 21.46
CA GLY A 389 42.14 12.19 21.92
C GLY A 389 43.29 11.31 22.41
N THR A 390 43.26 10.00 22.11
CA THR A 390 44.24 8.98 22.48
C THR A 390 44.50 8.07 21.29
N LEU A 391 45.60 7.31 21.31
CA LEU A 391 45.88 6.33 20.25
C LEU A 391 45.06 5.04 20.45
N PRO A 392 44.58 4.41 19.36
CA PRO A 392 43.94 3.11 19.43
C PRO A 392 44.96 2.02 19.80
N ASP A 393 44.48 0.96 20.44
CA ASP A 393 45.26 -0.21 20.84
C ASP A 393 44.68 -1.52 20.28
N GLN A 394 45.30 -2.65 20.62
CA GLN A 394 44.90 -3.99 20.16
C GLN A 394 43.46 -4.41 20.50
N TYR A 395 42.75 -3.68 21.37
CA TYR A 395 41.36 -3.92 21.73
C TYR A 395 40.39 -2.87 21.16
N THR A 396 40.91 -1.88 20.43
CA THR A 396 40.13 -0.79 19.86
C THR A 396 39.74 -1.06 18.41
N ASP A 397 38.46 -0.98 18.10
CA ASP A 397 37.95 -0.99 16.73
C ASP A 397 38.14 0.39 16.08
N VAL A 398 38.85 0.45 14.95
CA VAL A 398 39.13 1.71 14.25
C VAL A 398 38.23 1.86 13.04
N THR A 399 37.63 3.03 12.90
CA THR A 399 36.90 3.43 11.69
C THR A 399 37.58 4.62 11.01
N ILE A 400 37.72 4.54 9.69
CA ILE A 400 38.14 5.66 8.85
C ILE A 400 37.02 5.92 7.86
N ASP A 401 36.47 7.13 7.91
CA ASP A 401 35.45 7.58 6.96
C ASP A 401 36.08 8.27 5.75
N GLY A 402 35.30 8.42 4.68
CA GLY A 402 35.65 9.30 3.57
C GLY A 402 35.62 10.79 3.96
N ALA A 403 35.98 11.65 3.01
CA ALA A 403 35.98 13.11 3.14
C ALA A 403 36.84 13.67 4.28
N ARG A 404 37.95 12.99 4.62
CA ARG A 404 38.91 13.48 5.63
C ARG A 404 39.88 14.47 5.01
N LYS A 405 40.19 15.54 5.75
CA LYS A 405 41.18 16.56 5.33
C LYS A 405 42.57 15.96 5.18
N ASN A 406 42.93 15.09 6.12
CA ASN A 406 44.15 14.30 6.08
C ASN A 406 43.78 12.82 6.31
N TYR A 407 44.14 11.95 5.38
CA TYR A 407 44.05 10.50 5.59
C TYR A 407 45.26 10.01 6.39
N PRO A 408 45.13 8.94 7.19
CA PRO A 408 46.22 8.49 8.03
C PRO A 408 47.42 7.99 7.23
N SER A 409 48.60 8.38 7.68
CA SER A 409 49.90 7.85 7.29
C SER A 409 50.50 7.12 8.48
N ILE A 410 50.67 5.81 8.35
CA ILE A 410 51.26 4.93 9.36
C ILE A 410 52.72 4.72 9.02
N LYS A 411 53.62 5.25 9.87
CA LYS A 411 55.09 5.20 9.69
C LYS A 411 55.80 4.37 10.76
N SER A 412 55.03 3.72 11.63
CA SER A 412 55.52 2.88 12.72
C SER A 412 54.59 1.69 12.94
N ASN A 413 55.05 0.70 13.70
CA ASN A 413 54.23 -0.46 14.03
C ASN A 413 53.05 -0.03 14.91
N VAL A 414 51.84 -0.39 14.49
CA VAL A 414 50.60 -0.15 15.23
C VAL A 414 49.86 -1.46 15.43
N THR A 415 49.11 -1.56 16.52
CA THR A 415 48.24 -2.72 16.77
C THR A 415 46.86 -2.20 17.12
N ILE A 416 45.88 -2.69 16.38
CA ILE A 416 44.46 -2.36 16.53
C ILE A 416 43.65 -3.65 16.49
N ARG A 417 42.43 -3.61 17.03
CA ARG A 417 41.56 -4.79 17.03
C ARG A 417 40.99 -5.07 15.64
N THR A 418 40.35 -4.07 15.07
CA THR A 418 39.78 -4.11 13.71
C THR A 418 39.99 -2.78 13.01
N LEU A 419 40.03 -2.82 11.68
CA LEU A 419 40.05 -1.64 10.83
C LEU A 419 38.86 -1.69 9.88
N ARG A 420 38.02 -0.66 9.92
CA ARG A 420 36.92 -0.45 8.98
C ARG A 420 37.20 0.78 8.13
N LEU A 421 37.19 0.60 6.82
CA LEU A 421 37.28 1.67 5.83
C LEU A 421 35.88 1.86 5.22
N ASN A 422 35.27 3.02 5.47
CA ASN A 422 34.00 3.38 4.85
C ASN A 422 34.22 3.97 3.45
N ASN A 423 33.16 4.09 2.67
CA ASN A 423 33.26 4.53 1.27
C ASN A 423 34.01 5.87 1.15
N GLY A 424 34.98 5.93 0.23
CA GLY A 424 35.83 7.10 0.02
C GLY A 424 36.98 7.26 1.00
N ALA A 425 37.13 6.39 2.00
CA ALA A 425 38.28 6.39 2.90
C ALA A 425 39.57 5.98 2.17
N ALA A 426 40.70 6.56 2.60
CA ALA A 426 42.04 6.19 2.15
C ALA A 426 43.03 6.20 3.32
N GLY A 427 44.25 5.75 3.07
CA GLY A 427 45.35 5.77 4.05
C GLY A 427 46.61 5.15 3.45
N ASN A 428 47.76 5.51 4.00
CA ASN A 428 49.06 5.01 3.55
C ASN A 428 49.78 4.29 4.70
N VAL A 429 50.32 3.11 4.42
CA VAL A 429 51.25 2.41 5.31
C VAL A 429 52.61 2.43 4.64
N THR A 430 53.58 3.07 5.28
CA THR A 430 54.96 3.14 4.77
C THR A 430 55.81 2.27 5.67
N THR A 431 56.26 1.14 5.12
CA THR A 431 57.15 0.18 5.80
C THR A 431 58.60 0.62 5.74
#